data_AF-A0A7S0HST3-F1
#
_entry.id   AF-A0A7S0HST3-F1
#
_cell.length_a   1.000
_cell.length_b   1.000
_cell.length_c   1.000
_cell.angle_alpha   90.00
_cell.angle_beta   90.00
_cell.angle_gamma   90.00
#
_symmetry.space_group_name_H-M   'P 1'
#
loop_
_entity.id
_entity.type
_entity.pdbx_description
1 polymer ?
#
loop_
_entity_poly.entity_id
_entity_poly.type
_entity_poly.pdbx_seq_one_letter_code
_entity_poly.pdbx_strand_id
1 'polypeptide(L)'
;DGLTFSVRLSHSGDIEEYKIVPSRVVNVRKTTYSQVDEMLTWRPEEMLEGEGGRGDADKVKSSFILQRLMSLAKRRMSFRMLNGAVPTEIPKAQVRVWDEEVNGEKRK
;
A
#
# COMPACT_ATOMS: atom_id res chain seq x y z
N ASP A 1 -10.00 19.92 -6.74
CA ASP A 1 -9.35 20.39 -5.50
C ASP A 1 -10.03 19.78 -4.29
N GLY A 2 -9.29 19.54 -3.21
CA GLY A 2 -9.83 18.93 -1.99
C GLY A 2 -9.06 19.35 -0.74
N LEU A 3 -9.65 19.11 0.43
CA LEU A 3 -8.94 19.27 1.70
C LEU A 3 -8.12 18.00 1.97
N THR A 4 -6.83 18.17 2.27
CA THR A 4 -5.98 17.08 2.72
C THR A 4 -5.61 17.24 4.18
N PHE A 5 -5.66 16.12 4.90
CA PHE A 5 -5.16 15.99 6.26
C PHE A 5 -3.72 15.46 6.21
N SER A 6 -2.77 16.26 6.67
CA SER A 6 -1.36 15.90 6.76
C SER A 6 -0.93 15.79 8.22
N VAL A 7 -0.12 14.79 8.52
CA VAL A 7 0.23 14.42 9.90
C VAL A 7 1.72 14.16 10.02
N ARG A 8 2.35 14.66 11.09
CA ARG A 8 3.66 14.21 11.54
C ARG A 8 3.49 13.17 12.64
N LEU A 9 4.09 12.01 12.45
CA LEU A 9 4.10 10.95 13.45
C LEU A 9 5.43 10.91 14.20
N SER A 10 5.37 10.61 15.50
CA SER A 10 6.52 10.33 16.34
C SER A 10 7.16 8.99 15.98
N HIS A 11 8.32 8.69 16.59
CA HIS A 11 8.95 7.38 16.42
C HIS A 11 8.06 6.21 16.91
N SER A 12 7.23 6.43 17.93
CA SER A 12 6.28 5.42 18.45
C SER A 12 5.00 5.28 17.61
N GLY A 13 4.82 6.14 16.61
CA GLY A 13 3.61 6.17 15.78
C GLY A 13 2.48 7.01 16.36
N ASP A 14 2.75 7.82 17.39
CA ASP A 14 1.78 8.81 17.88
C ASP A 14 1.71 10.04 16.97
N ILE A 15 0.60 10.78 16.99
CA ILE A 15 0.42 12.00 16.20
C ILE A 15 0.99 13.19 16.99
N GLU A 16 2.06 13.81 16.47
CA GLU A 16 2.66 14.97 17.12
C GLU A 16 2.07 16.29 16.62
N GLU A 17 1.79 16.39 15.32
CA GLU A 17 1.27 17.60 14.70
C GLU A 17 0.38 17.20 13.51
N TYR A 18 -0.70 17.94 13.29
CA TYR A 18 -1.54 17.77 12.11
C TYR A 18 -1.93 19.13 11.50
N LYS A 19 -2.15 19.12 10.19
CA LYS A 19 -2.63 20.28 9.43
C LYS A 19 -3.69 19.85 8.42
N ILE A 20 -4.72 20.68 8.26
CA ILE A 20 -5.71 20.56 7.19
C ILE A 20 -5.42 21.67 6.20
N VAL A 21 -5.02 21.30 4.99
CA VAL A 21 -4.65 22.26 3.94
C VAL A 21 -5.43 21.99 2.66
N PRO A 22 -5.90 23.02 1.96
CA PRO A 22 -6.36 22.87 0.58
C PRO A 22 -5.20 22.37 -0.27
N SER A 23 -5.39 21.28 -1.01
CA SER A 23 -4.38 20.77 -1.92
C SER A 23 -4.99 20.02 -3.11
N ARG A 24 -4.13 19.74 -4.09
CA ARG A 24 -4.47 18.89 -5.23
C ARG A 24 -3.65 17.62 -5.15
N VAL A 25 -4.31 16.51 -4.82
CA VAL A 25 -3.70 15.19 -4.84
C VAL A 25 -3.70 14.65 -6.27
N VAL A 26 -2.52 14.33 -6.79
CA VAL A 26 -2.36 13.67 -8.09
C VAL A 26 -2.03 12.22 -7.82
N ASN A 27 -2.90 11.31 -8.26
CA ASN A 27 -2.63 9.88 -8.14
C ASN A 27 -1.60 9.48 -9.21
N VAL A 28 -0.37 9.21 -8.77
CA VAL A 28 0.76 8.87 -9.64
C VAL A 28 0.60 7.46 -10.22
N ARG A 29 -0.02 6.53 -9.48
CA ARG A 29 -0.19 5.15 -9.91
C ARG A 29 -1.33 4.46 -9.16
N LYS A 30 -2.23 3.82 -9.90
CA LYS A 30 -3.19 2.86 -9.32
C LYS A 30 -2.48 1.50 -9.15
N THR A 31 -2.52 0.95 -7.95
CA THR A 31 -1.91 -0.35 -7.61
C THR A 31 -2.91 -1.25 -6.89
N THR A 32 -2.80 -2.56 -7.10
CA THR A 32 -3.53 -3.58 -6.34
C THR A 32 -2.72 -4.05 -5.13
N TYR A 33 -3.37 -4.72 -4.15
CA TYR A 33 -2.67 -5.28 -3.00
C TYR A 33 -1.58 -6.28 -3.40
N SER A 34 -1.86 -7.18 -4.35
CA SER A 34 -0.87 -8.14 -4.86
C SER A 34 0.35 -7.45 -5.47
N GLN A 35 0.14 -6.37 -6.24
CA GLN A 35 1.24 -5.57 -6.78
C GLN A 35 2.06 -4.87 -5.69
N VAL A 36 1.40 -4.42 -4.62
CA VAL A 36 2.10 -3.83 -3.46
C VAL A 36 2.95 -4.86 -2.75
N ASP A 37 2.44 -6.07 -2.54
CA ASP A 37 3.17 -7.16 -1.90
C ASP A 37 4.42 -7.54 -2.71
N GLU A 38 4.27 -7.71 -4.03
CA GLU A 38 5.40 -7.95 -4.93
C GLU A 38 6.49 -6.86 -4.79
N MET A 39 6.07 -5.59 -4.76
CA MET A 39 6.99 -4.44 -4.64
C MET A 39 7.65 -4.31 -3.27
N LEU A 40 7.00 -4.81 -2.21
CA LEU A 40 7.56 -4.86 -0.86
C LEU A 40 8.58 -5.97 -0.70
N THR A 41 8.40 -7.10 -1.40
CA THR A 41 9.35 -8.22 -1.40
C THR A 41 10.47 -8.07 -2.42
N TRP A 42 10.32 -7.14 -3.38
CA TRP A 42 11.31 -6.89 -4.41
C TRP A 42 12.61 -6.32 -3.82
N ARG A 43 13.74 -6.96 -4.14
CA ARG A 43 15.09 -6.55 -3.75
C ARG A 43 15.81 -5.97 -4.96
N PRO A 44 15.98 -4.64 -5.05
CA PRO A 44 16.62 -4.01 -6.21
C PRO A 44 18.06 -4.47 -6.42
N GLU A 45 18.78 -4.79 -5.34
CA GLU A 45 20.18 -5.21 -5.33
C GLU A 45 20.40 -6.52 -6.09
N GLU A 46 19.51 -7.51 -5.90
CA GLU A 46 19.61 -8.84 -6.51
C GLU A 46 19.32 -8.82 -8.03
N MET A 47 18.59 -7.82 -8.52
CA MET A 47 18.24 -7.68 -9.94
C MET A 47 19.31 -6.98 -10.77
N LEU A 48 20.10 -6.10 -10.14
CA LEU A 48 21.20 -5.39 -10.82
C LEU A 48 22.32 -6.34 -11.26
N GLU A 49 22.45 -7.49 -10.59
CA GLU A 49 23.44 -8.53 -10.91
C GLU A 49 22.98 -9.47 -12.04
N GLY A 50 21.67 -9.63 -12.27
CA GLY A 50 21.11 -10.60 -13.21
C GLY A 50 20.70 -10.05 -14.58
N GLU A 51 20.26 -8.80 -14.66
CA GLU A 51 19.78 -8.20 -15.92
C GLU A 51 20.30 -6.77 -16.10
N GLY A 52 21.40 -6.61 -16.85
CA GLY A 52 21.71 -5.41 -17.64
C GLY A 52 21.39 -4.04 -17.02
N GLY A 53 21.64 -3.85 -15.72
CA GLY A 53 21.79 -2.55 -15.05
C GLY A 53 20.69 -1.49 -15.25
N ARG A 54 19.46 -1.84 -15.63
CA ARG A 54 18.37 -0.86 -15.79
C ARG A 54 17.20 -1.17 -14.86
N GLY A 55 17.44 -1.03 -13.56
CA GLY A 55 16.36 -0.90 -12.59
C GLY A 55 15.52 0.33 -12.92
N ASP A 56 14.22 0.15 -13.17
CA ASP A 56 13.28 1.24 -13.37
C ASP A 56 13.28 2.16 -12.13
N ALA A 57 13.79 3.38 -12.29
CA ALA A 57 13.95 4.35 -11.21
C ALA A 57 12.62 4.65 -10.49
N ASP A 58 11.51 4.61 -11.23
CA ASP A 58 10.17 4.81 -10.65
C ASP A 58 9.74 3.61 -9.80
N LYS A 59 10.14 2.39 -10.19
CA LYS A 59 9.90 1.17 -9.41
C LYS A 59 10.72 1.19 -8.12
N VAL A 60 12.00 1.62 -8.17
CA VAL A 60 12.86 1.80 -6.99
C VAL A 60 12.25 2.80 -6.02
N LYS A 61 11.89 3.99 -6.52
CA LYS A 61 11.27 5.04 -5.71
C LYS A 61 9.97 4.57 -5.06
N SER A 62 9.13 3.88 -5.82
CA SER A 62 7.85 3.38 -5.33
C SER A 62 8.04 2.29 -4.26
N SER A 63 8.97 1.34 -4.47
CA SER A 63 9.28 0.31 -3.46
C SER A 63 9.79 0.93 -2.16
N PHE A 64 10.69 1.92 -2.24
CA PHE A 64 11.18 2.63 -1.06
C PHE A 64 10.07 3.36 -0.29
N ILE A 65 9.16 4.04 -0.98
CA ILE A 65 7.99 4.70 -0.36
C ILE A 65 7.11 3.67 0.33
N LEU A 66 6.81 2.55 -0.34
CA LEU A 66 5.99 1.47 0.21
C LEU A 66 6.63 0.83 1.44
N GLN A 67 7.95 0.59 1.43
CA GLN A 67 8.68 0.07 2.58
C GLN A 67 8.62 1.02 3.79
N ARG A 68 8.76 2.33 3.56
CA ARG A 68 8.59 3.34 4.63
C ARG A 68 7.18 3.35 5.18
N LEU A 69 6.17 3.30 4.32
CA LEU A 69 4.76 3.24 4.73
C LEU A 69 4.46 1.95 5.50
N MET A 70 5.02 0.81 5.09
CA MET A 70 4.89 -0.46 5.79
C MET A 70 5.52 -0.40 7.20
N SER A 71 6.70 0.20 7.33
CA SER A 71 7.33 0.44 8.64
C SER A 71 6.44 1.29 9.56
N LEU A 72 5.84 2.35 9.02
CA LEU A 72 4.91 3.22 9.72
C LEU A 72 3.61 2.49 10.12
N ALA A 73 3.07 1.65 9.23
CA ALA A 73 1.91 0.82 9.51
C ALA A 73 2.17 -0.18 10.65
N LYS A 74 3.35 -0.83 10.65
CA LYS A 74 3.79 -1.71 11.74
C LYS A 74 3.85 -0.97 13.08
N ARG A 75 4.42 0.24 13.11
CA ARG A 75 4.47 1.07 14.34
C ARG A 75 3.09 1.42 14.85
N ARG A 76 2.19 1.88 13.97
CA ARG A 76 0.80 2.17 14.34
C ARG A 76 0.06 0.94 14.86
N MET A 77 0.31 -0.23 14.26
CA MET A 77 -0.23 -1.50 14.73
C MET A 77 0.27 -1.83 16.14
N SER A 78 1.58 -1.75 16.38
CA SER A 78 2.16 -1.97 17.70
C SER A 78 1.61 -1.00 18.75
N PHE A 79 1.53 0.29 18.44
CA PHE A 79 0.91 1.29 19.31
C PHE A 79 -0.54 0.93 19.65
N ARG A 80 -1.33 0.53 18.65
CA ARG A 80 -2.72 0.14 18.83
C ARG A 80 -2.86 -1.07 19.75
N MET A 81 -2.01 -2.09 19.57
CA MET A 81 -1.99 -3.29 20.43
C MET A 81 -1.58 -2.96 21.87
N LEU A 82 -0.55 -2.12 22.06
CA LEU A 82 -0.13 -1.65 23.39
C LEU A 82 -1.23 -0.87 24.12
N ASN A 83 -2.09 -0.17 23.38
CA ASN A 83 -3.25 0.54 23.93
C ASN A 83 -4.51 -0.34 24.03
N GLY A 84 -4.36 -1.65 24.08
CA GLY A 84 -5.43 -2.59 24.43
C GLY A 84 -6.32 -3.05 23.26
N ALA A 85 -5.96 -2.75 22.01
CA ALA A 85 -6.72 -3.28 20.88
C ALA A 85 -6.39 -4.75 20.63
N VAL A 86 -7.43 -5.58 20.56
CA VAL A 86 -7.33 -6.99 20.17
C VAL A 86 -7.64 -7.11 18.67
N PRO A 87 -6.71 -7.60 17.84
CA PRO A 87 -7.00 -7.86 16.44
C PRO A 87 -7.93 -9.07 16.33
N THR A 88 -9.19 -8.84 16.00
CA THR A 88 -10.13 -9.90 15.60
C THR A 88 -10.16 -9.96 14.08
N GLU A 89 -9.47 -10.95 13.50
CA GLU A 89 -9.61 -11.25 12.08
C GLU A 89 -10.87 -12.09 11.89
N ILE A 90 -11.96 -11.44 11.49
CA ILE A 90 -13.16 -12.14 11.02
C ILE A 90 -12.90 -12.51 9.56
N PRO A 91 -12.86 -13.81 9.19
CA PRO A 91 -12.66 -14.22 7.80
C PRO A 91 -13.73 -13.59 6.91
N LYS A 92 -13.30 -12.83 5.90
CA LYS A 92 -14.22 -12.25 4.92
C LYS A 92 -14.37 -13.22 3.76
N ALA A 93 -15.61 -13.63 3.46
CA ALA A 93 -15.89 -14.41 2.27
C ALA A 93 -15.56 -13.56 1.02
N GLN A 94 -14.66 -14.07 0.16
CA GLN A 94 -14.41 -13.50 -1.15
C GLN A 94 -15.21 -14.29 -2.18
N VAL A 95 -16.28 -13.68 -2.71
CA VAL A 95 -17.06 -14.28 -3.80
C VAL A 95 -16.35 -13.97 -5.11
N ARG A 96 -15.85 -15.01 -5.79
CA ARG A 96 -15.42 -14.90 -7.19
C ARG A 96 -16.64 -15.11 -8.06
N VAL A 97 -17.10 -14.05 -8.72
CA VAL A 97 -18.11 -14.16 -9.77
C VAL A 97 -17.38 -14.70 -11.00
N TRP A 98 -17.70 -15.92 -11.38
CA TRP A 98 -17.32 -16.46 -12.68
C TRP A 98 -18.39 -16.01 -13.67
N ASP A 99 -18.00 -15.27 -14.69
CA ASP A 99 -18.86 -15.14 -15.86
C ASP A 99 -18.89 -16.53 -16.52
N GLU A 100 -20.00 -17.26 -16.35
CA GLU A 100 -20.21 -18.46 -17.16
C GLU A 100 -20.39 -18.00 -18.62
N GLU A 101 -19.40 -18.26 -19.46
CA GLU A 101 -19.67 -18.39 -20.90
C GLU A 101 -20.54 -19.63 -21.10
N VAL A 102 -21.85 -19.47 -20.97
CA VAL A 102 -22.82 -20.46 -21.44
C VAL A 102 -23.14 -20.12 -22.90
N ASN A 103 -22.60 -20.89 -23.83
CA ASN A 103 -22.96 -20.89 -25.25
C ASN A 103 -22.91 -19.53 -25.97
N GLY A 104 -21.81 -18.80 -25.87
CA GLY A 104 -21.48 -17.75 -26.85
C GLY A 104 -22.34 -16.48 -26.86
N GLU A 105 -23.23 -16.24 -25.89
CA GLU A 105 -23.93 -14.96 -25.75
C GLU A 105 -23.68 -14.32 -24.38
N LYS A 106 -22.91 -13.22 -24.37
CA LYS A 106 -22.75 -12.35 -23.20
C LYS A 106 -24.03 -11.56 -22.97
N ARG A 107 -24.69 -11.72 -21.81
CA ARG A 107 -25.72 -10.78 -21.37
C ARG A 107 -25.08 -9.62 -20.59
N LYS A 108 -25.56 -8.40 -20.92
CA LYS A 108 -25.22 -7.12 -20.28
C LYS A 108 -25.79 -7.01 -18.87
#